data_AF-A0A382KM70-F1
#
_entry.id   AF-A0A382KM70-F1
#
_cell.length_a   1.000
_cell.length_b   1.000
_cell.length_c   1.000
_cell.angle_alpha   90.00
_cell.angle_beta   90.00
_cell.angle_gamma   90.00
#
_symmetry.space_group_name_H-M   'P 1'
#
loop_
_entity.id
_entity.type
_entity.pdbx_description
1 polymer ?
#
loop_
_entity_poly.entity_id
_entity_poly.type
_entity_poly.pdbx_seq_one_letter_code
_entity_poly.pdbx_strand_id
1 'polypeptide(L)'
;VYSIMVAAVAFENLAGGMGTAAFVAFLMALCHRRYTATQFALLSALASLGRIFVGPPSGYLSDELGWVVFFFITFLAALPGLALLLKMRQNIISLEHLHDSNGK
;
A
#
# COMPACT_ATOMS: atom_id res chain seq x y z
N VAL A 1 -12.00 -16.72 -22.91
CA VAL A 1 -10.62 -16.60 -22.37
C VAL A 1 -10.08 -15.18 -22.51
N TYR A 2 -10.15 -14.58 -23.71
CA TYR A 2 -9.72 -13.19 -23.94
C TYR A 2 -10.40 -12.18 -23.00
N SER A 3 -11.72 -12.26 -22.84
CA SER A 3 -12.48 -11.36 -21.96
C SER A 3 -12.08 -11.48 -20.49
N ILE A 4 -11.71 -12.68 -20.02
CA ILE A 4 -11.23 -12.90 -18.64
C ILE A 4 -9.85 -12.27 -18.47
N MET A 5 -8.96 -12.41 -19.45
CA MET A 5 -7.64 -11.78 -19.41
C MET A 5 -7.74 -10.25 -19.45
N VAL A 6 -8.59 -9.70 -20.31
CA VAL A 6 -8.83 -8.25 -20.38
C VAL A 6 -9.40 -7.72 -19.07
N ALA A 7 -10.39 -8.40 -18.49
CA ALA A 7 -10.94 -8.03 -17.20
C ALA A 7 -9.86 -8.09 -16.10
N ALA A 8 -9.08 -9.18 -16.03
CA ALA A 8 -8.01 -9.32 -15.05
C ALA A 8 -6.97 -8.20 -15.15
N VAL A 9 -6.49 -7.88 -16.36
CA VAL A 9 -5.54 -6.79 -16.59
C VAL A 9 -6.16 -5.43 -16.27
N ALA A 10 -7.43 -5.20 -16.59
CA ALA A 10 -8.12 -3.96 -16.23
C ALA A 10 -8.22 -3.80 -14.71
N PHE A 11 -8.59 -4.87 -13.99
CA PHE A 11 -8.65 -4.89 -12.54
C PHE A 11 -7.27 -4.69 -11.90
N GLU A 12 -6.22 -5.33 -12.43
CA GLU A 12 -4.84 -5.15 -11.98
C GLU A 12 -4.40 -3.69 -12.10
N ASN A 13 -4.65 -3.05 -13.24
CA ASN A 13 -4.29 -1.64 -13.45
C ASN A 13 -5.10 -0.70 -12.54
N LEU A 14 -6.40 -0.97 -12.37
CA LEU A 14 -7.26 -0.21 -11.47
C LEU A 14 -6.79 -0.33 -10.01
N ALA A 15 -6.52 -1.55 -9.56
CA ALA A 15 -6.02 -1.84 -8.22
C ALA A 15 -4.62 -1.26 -7.98
N GLY A 16 -3.72 -1.37 -8.97
CA GLY A 16 -2.38 -0.78 -8.91
C GLY A 16 -2.42 0.75 -8.81
N GLY A 17 -3.32 1.40 -9.56
CA GLY A 17 -3.56 2.83 -9.46
C GLY A 17 -4.11 3.24 -8.08
N MET A 18 -5.15 2.55 -7.59
CA MET A 18 -5.74 2.80 -6.28
C MET A 18 -4.73 2.58 -5.14
N GLY A 19 -3.92 1.52 -5.21
CA GLY A 19 -2.88 1.21 -4.24
C GLY A 19 -1.83 2.32 -4.15
N THR A 20 -1.39 2.85 -5.30
CA THR A 20 -0.44 3.97 -5.35
C THR A 20 -1.04 5.24 -4.74
N ALA A 21 -2.29 5.58 -5.08
CA ALA A 21 -2.97 6.73 -4.51
C ALA A 21 -3.16 6.62 -2.99
N ALA A 22 -3.61 5.45 -2.51
CA ALA A 22 -3.76 5.17 -1.08
C ALA A 22 -2.41 5.24 -0.35
N PHE A 23 -1.34 4.74 -0.97
CA PHE A 23 0.00 4.81 -0.42
C PHE A 23 0.50 6.26 -0.28
N VAL A 24 0.35 7.08 -1.31
CA VAL A 24 0.72 8.51 -1.25
C VAL A 24 -0.09 9.24 -0.18
N ALA A 25 -1.40 9.00 -0.09
CA ALA A 25 -2.24 9.59 0.94
C ALA A 25 -1.79 9.18 2.36
N PHE A 26 -1.40 7.92 2.55
CA PHE A 26 -0.83 7.44 3.80
C PHE A 26 0.49 8.14 4.14
N LEU A 27 1.41 8.27 3.17
CA LEU A 27 2.65 9.03 3.37
C LEU A 27 2.38 10.48 3.78
N MET A 28 1.40 11.13 3.14
CA MET A 28 0.99 12.49 3.49
C MET A 28 0.41 12.58 4.90
N ALA A 29 -0.34 11.56 5.35
CA ALA A 29 -0.89 11.49 6.70
C ALA A 29 0.21 11.30 7.78
N LEU A 30 1.33 10.65 7.45
CA LEU A 30 2.47 10.48 8.35
C LEU A 30 3.40 11.71 8.39
N CYS A 31 3.49 12.47 7.31
CA CYS A 31 4.36 13.65 7.25
C CYS A 31 3.82 14.81 8.10
N HIS A 32 4.62 15.27 9.07
CA HIS A 32 4.26 16.44 9.88
C HIS A 32 4.49 17.74 9.09
N ARG A 33 3.54 18.69 9.22
CA ARG A 33 3.44 19.94 8.41
C ARG A 33 4.66 20.89 8.52
N ARG A 34 5.60 20.64 9.44
CA ARG A 34 6.79 21.46 9.74
C ARG A 34 8.05 21.09 8.92
N TYR A 35 8.20 19.84 8.45
CA TYR A 35 9.36 19.35 7.67
C TYR A 35 8.97 18.36 6.55
N THR A 36 7.94 18.71 5.79
CA THR A 36 7.23 17.80 4.87
C THR A 36 8.07 17.30 3.69
N ALA A 37 8.99 18.11 3.17
CA ALA A 37 9.75 17.76 1.95
C ALA A 37 10.77 16.62 2.18
N THR A 38 11.53 16.66 3.27
CA THR A 38 12.56 15.65 3.57
C THR A 38 11.96 14.35 4.08
N GLN A 39 10.92 14.40 4.93
CA GLN A 39 10.24 13.19 5.42
C GLN A 39 9.53 12.45 4.29
N PHE A 40 8.85 13.17 3.39
CA PHE A 40 8.22 12.53 2.23
C PHE A 40 9.26 11.90 1.30
N ALA A 41 10.39 12.56 1.06
CA ALA A 41 11.48 12.01 0.25
C ALA A 41 12.08 10.74 0.89
N LEU A 42 12.33 10.72 2.20
CA LEU A 42 12.84 9.54 2.91
C LEU A 42 11.84 8.39 2.92
N LEU A 43 10.55 8.67 3.17
CA LEU A 43 9.51 7.66 3.13
C LEU A 43 9.29 7.09 1.72
N SER A 44 9.36 7.95 0.70
CA SER A 44 9.29 7.54 -0.71
C SER A 44 10.53 6.71 -1.12
N ALA A 45 11.72 7.09 -0.65
CA ALA A 45 12.94 6.30 -0.86
C ALA A 45 12.82 4.92 -0.20
N LEU A 46 12.33 4.85 1.04
CA LEU A 46 12.08 3.59 1.74
C LEU A 46 11.04 2.71 1.02
N ALA A 47 9.98 3.32 0.50
CA ALA A 47 8.97 2.64 -0.32
C ALA A 47 9.58 2.06 -1.61
N SER A 48 10.47 2.82 -2.24
CA SER A 48 11.18 2.40 -3.45
C SER A 48 12.10 1.22 -3.19
N LEU A 49 12.81 1.22 -2.06
CA LEU A 49 13.63 0.08 -1.62
C LEU A 49 12.78 -1.18 -1.47
N GLY A 50 11.61 -1.10 -0.84
CA GLY A 50 10.69 -2.24 -0.73
C GLY A 50 10.34 -2.86 -2.08
N ARG A 51 10.05 -2.04 -3.09
CA ARG A 51 9.79 -2.51 -4.46
C ARG A 51 11.02 -3.14 -5.12
N ILE A 52 12.20 -2.58 -4.91
CA ILE A 52 13.47 -3.11 -5.44
C ILE A 52 13.80 -4.47 -4.83
N PHE A 53 13.51 -4.69 -3.55
CA PHE A 53 13.77 -5.99 -2.90
C PHE A 53 12.79 -7.08 -3.33
N VAL A 54 11.54 -6.73 -3.68
CA VAL A 54 10.52 -7.71 -4.08
C VAL A 54 10.62 -8.08 -5.56
N GLY A 55 11.13 -7.19 -6.40
CA GLY A 55 11.25 -7.41 -7.85
C GLY A 55 12.13 -8.62 -8.23
N PRO A 56 13.43 -8.66 -7.91
CA PRO A 56 14.31 -9.77 -8.27
C PRO A 56 13.87 -11.16 -7.74
N PRO A 57 13.45 -11.32 -6.47
CA PRO A 57 13.00 -12.62 -6.00
C PRO A 57 11.65 -13.03 -6.58
N SER A 58 10.81 -12.11 -7.07
CA SER A 58 9.53 -12.48 -7.69
C SER A 58 9.69 -13.34 -8.95
N GLY A 59 10.76 -13.14 -9.73
CA GLY A 59 11.07 -13.96 -10.90
C GLY A 59 11.64 -15.34 -10.53
N TYR A 60 12.48 -15.41 -9.49
CA TYR A 60 13.04 -16.69 -9.03
C TYR A 60 11.98 -17.53 -8.30
N LEU A 61 11.17 -16.91 -7.43
CA LEU A 61 10.10 -17.61 -6.71
C LEU A 61 8.99 -18.10 -7.65
N SER A 62 8.66 -17.37 -8.72
CA SER A 62 7.61 -17.82 -9.65
C SER A 62 8.04 -19.01 -10.51
N ASP A 63 9.34 -19.14 -10.77
CA ASP A 63 9.94 -20.27 -11.49
C ASP A 63 9.99 -21.55 -10.63
N GLU A 64 10.38 -21.43 -9.35
CA GLU A 64 10.43 -22.58 -8.43
C GLU A 64 9.06 -22.98 -7.83
N LEU A 65 8.22 -22.03 -7.42
CA LEU A 65 6.96 -22.30 -6.70
C LEU A 65 5.73 -22.30 -7.61
N GLY A 66 5.87 -21.82 -8.85
CA GLY A 66 4.78 -21.64 -9.80
C GLY A 66 3.96 -20.37 -9.58
N TRP A 67 3.42 -19.83 -10.69
CA TRP A 67 2.67 -18.57 -10.72
C TRP A 67 1.49 -18.51 -9.74
N VAL A 68 0.76 -19.61 -9.57
CA VAL A 68 -0.44 -19.65 -8.70
C VAL A 68 -0.07 -19.42 -7.24
N VAL A 69 0.97 -20.09 -6.75
CA VAL A 69 1.42 -19.97 -5.35
C VAL A 69 2.01 -18.58 -5.11
N PHE A 70 2.73 -18.02 -6.08
CA PHE A 70 3.28 -16.66 -6.00
C PHE A 70 2.17 -15.60 -5.82
N PHE A 71 1.12 -15.64 -6.64
CA PHE A 71 -0.01 -14.72 -6.51
C PHE A 71 -0.74 -14.91 -5.17
N PHE A 72 -0.88 -16.15 -4.70
CA PHE A 72 -1.53 -16.44 -3.41
C PHE A 72 -0.73 -15.90 -2.23
N ILE A 73 0.60 -16.07 -2.22
CA ILE A 73 1.49 -15.51 -1.21
C ILE A 73 1.42 -13.98 -1.23
N THR A 74 1.45 -13.37 -2.41
CA THR A 74 1.34 -11.91 -2.57
C THR A 74 0.02 -11.38 -2.03
N PHE A 75 -1.09 -12.09 -2.29
CA PHE A 75 -2.39 -11.78 -1.73
C PHE A 75 -2.39 -11.87 -0.20
N LEU A 76 -1.82 -12.94 0.36
CA LEU A 76 -1.70 -13.11 1.81
C LEU A 76 -0.81 -12.03 2.45
N ALA A 77 0.27 -11.63 1.78
CA ALA A 77 1.17 -10.57 2.23
C ALA A 77 0.50 -9.18 2.20
N ALA A 78 -0.49 -8.96 1.33
CA ALA A 78 -1.25 -7.72 1.28
C ALA A 78 -2.22 -7.57 2.47
N LEU A 79 -2.75 -8.67 3.01
CA LEU A 79 -3.69 -8.65 4.15
C LEU A 79 -3.17 -7.95 5.41
N PRO A 80 -1.96 -8.26 5.95
CA PRO A 80 -1.44 -7.57 7.12
C PRO A 80 -1.17 -6.09 6.84
N GLY A 81 -0.74 -5.73 5.63
CA GLY A 81 -0.56 -4.33 5.22
C GLY A 81 -1.88 -3.55 5.25
N LEU A 82 -2.95 -4.15 4.73
CA LEU A 82 -4.28 -3.57 4.74
C LEU A 82 -4.85 -3.44 6.16
N ALA A 83 -4.65 -4.47 6.99
CA ALA A 83 -5.08 -4.46 8.39
C ALA A 83 -4.41 -3.34 9.20
N LEU A 84 -3.11 -3.11 8.97
CA LEU A 84 -2.38 -2.02 9.62
C LEU A 84 -2.91 -0.64 9.22
N LEU A 85 -3.21 -0.46 7.92
CA LEU A 85 -3.75 0.78 7.37
C LEU A 85 -5.13 1.10 7.96
N LEU A 86 -6.02 0.09 8.03
CA LEU A 86 -7.34 0.24 8.66
C LEU A 86 -7.23 0.63 10.13
N LYS A 87 -6.31 0.01 10.87
CA LYS A 87 -6.06 0.35 12.28
C LYS A 87 -5.56 1.79 12.44
N MET A 88 -4.60 2.23 11.62
CA MET A 88 -4.11 3.62 11.69
C MET A 88 -5.19 4.64 11.35
N ARG A 89 -6.04 4.36 10.36
CA ARG A 89 -7.21 5.22 10.03
C ARG A 89 -8.12 5.40 11.25
N GLN A 90 -8.43 4.31 11.97
CA GLN A 90 -9.29 4.37 13.15
C GLN A 90 -8.70 5.27 14.26
N ASN A 91 -7.38 5.20 14.47
CA ASN A 91 -6.71 6.00 15.50
C ASN A 91 -6.73 7.52 15.19
N ILE A 92 -6.74 7.92 13.92
CA ILE A 92 -6.75 9.35 13.55
C ILE A 92 -8.17 9.93 13.68
N ILE A 93 -9.19 9.19 13.23
CA ILE A 93 -10.60 9.59 13.34
C ILE A 93 -11.02 9.68 14.82
N SER A 94 -10.52 8.77 15.65
CA SER A 94 -10.74 8.80 17.10
C SER A 94 -9.94 9.89 17.82
N LEU A 95 -9.16 10.74 17.13
CA LEU A 95 -8.51 11.90 17.74
C LEU A 95 -9.19 13.21 17.32
N GLU A 96 -9.71 13.25 16.10
CA GLU A 96 -10.51 14.37 15.60
C GLU A 96 -11.80 14.56 16.42
N HIS A 97 -12.46 13.46 16.79
CA HIS A 97 -13.71 13.49 17.55
C HIS A 97 -13.56 14.03 19.00
N LEU A 98 -12.32 14.10 19.51
CA LEU A 98 -12.00 14.52 20.88
C LEU A 98 -11.69 16.02 20.89
N HIS A 99 -11.07 16.50 19.81
CA HIS A 99 -10.73 17.90 19.64
C HIS A 99 -11.96 18.76 19.35
N ASP A 100 -12.98 18.20 18.67
CA ASP A 100 -14.28 18.86 18.46
C ASP A 100 -15.10 18.92 19.78
N SER A 101 -14.94 17.95 20.68
CA SER A 101 -15.65 17.93 21.97
C SER A 101 -15.07 18.84 23.05
N ASN A 102 -13.79 19.23 22.96
CA ASN A 102 -13.11 20.09 23.94
C ASN A 102 -13.04 21.57 23.50
N GLY A 103 -13.64 21.90 22.36
CA GLY A 103 -13.80 23.25 21.83
C GLY A 103 -15.16 23.89 22.15
N LYS A 104 -15.94 23.30 23.06
CA LYS A 104 -17.13 23.89 23.66
C LYS A 104 -16.91 24.17 25.14
#